data_AF-A0A2C9M132-F1
#
_entry.id   AF-A0A2C9M132-F1
#
_cell.length_a   1.000
_cell.length_b   1.000
_cell.length_c   1.000
_cell.angle_alpha   90.00
_cell.angle_beta   90.00
_cell.angle_gamma   90.00
#
_symmetry.space_group_name_H-M   'P 1'
#
loop_
_entity.id
_entity.type
_entity.pdbx_description
1 polymer ?
#
loop_
_entity_poly.entity_id
_entity_poly.type
_entity_poly.pdbx_seq_one_letter_code
_entity_poly.pdbx_strand_id
1 'polypeptide(L)'
;MFAVGGGNEIGDRGLLNIAGDMSRVAKVDNYDQLNSIIKSLANMTCIKKESTTTISPNEQGDEPTCGEKNPTDIYFLFSPADLGTEKTIWTTDFILRTIVSEDIKTGFRYGVISGSCPDDEGFNLDRYSTAKEIRNRLKSYETSKLISLSKQLGDSGYTSERGARPNARKVAVLVVSGVKSAELVSKQVKNLLDQGITVSYHLKSRLRSGWLDH
;
A
#
# COMPACT_ATOMS: atom_id res chain seq x y z
N MET A 1 -2.50 11.77 3.67
CA MET A 1 -1.60 10.77 3.07
C MET A 1 -0.58 10.36 4.09
N PHE A 2 -0.29 9.07 4.20
CA PHE A 2 0.74 8.52 5.07
C PHE A 2 1.86 7.89 4.25
N ALA A 3 3.07 7.80 4.81
CA ALA A 3 4.19 7.14 4.17
C ALA A 3 4.95 6.28 5.18
N VAL A 4 5.20 5.03 4.82
CA VAL A 4 5.93 4.04 5.59
C VAL A 4 7.17 3.66 4.80
N GLY A 5 8.37 3.75 5.38
CA GLY A 5 9.60 3.29 4.76
C GLY A 5 10.22 2.12 5.51
N GLY A 6 10.51 1.02 4.81
CA GLY A 6 11.25 -0.12 5.35
C GLY A 6 12.67 -0.23 4.78
N GLY A 7 13.66 -0.27 5.67
CA GLY A 7 15.08 -0.41 5.33
C GLY A 7 15.85 0.91 5.28
N ASN A 8 17.18 0.80 5.35
CA ASN A 8 18.07 1.93 5.62
C ASN A 8 18.30 2.89 4.45
N GLU A 9 17.90 2.54 3.23
CA GLU A 9 18.16 3.37 2.04
C GLU A 9 17.03 4.39 1.77
N ILE A 10 15.95 4.35 2.55
CA ILE A 10 14.84 5.29 2.41
C ILE A 10 15.11 6.50 3.31
N GLY A 11 15.45 7.64 2.70
CA GLY A 11 15.65 8.89 3.42
C GLY A 11 14.34 9.52 3.90
N ASP A 12 14.37 10.18 5.07
CA ASP A 12 13.20 10.86 5.66
C ASP A 12 12.63 11.93 4.74
N ARG A 13 13.50 12.65 4.02
CA ARG A 13 13.10 13.68 3.07
C ARG A 13 12.20 13.13 1.96
N GLY A 14 12.46 11.92 1.48
CA GLY A 14 11.64 11.27 0.46
C GLY A 14 10.26 10.90 0.99
N LEU A 15 10.20 10.32 2.18
CA LEU A 15 8.93 9.97 2.85
C LEU A 15 8.13 11.21 3.24
N LEU A 16 8.80 12.27 3.70
CA LEU A 16 8.19 13.55 4.01
C LEU A 16 7.57 14.20 2.76
N ASN A 17 8.28 14.19 1.63
CA ASN A 17 7.74 14.70 0.37
C ASN A 17 6.46 13.97 -0.06
N ILE A 18 6.33 12.70 0.31
CA ILE A 18 5.13 11.89 0.06
C ILE A 18 4.04 12.23 1.08
N ALA A 19 4.33 12.12 2.38
CA ALA A 19 3.33 12.28 3.43
C ALA A 19 2.86 13.75 3.62
N GLY A 20 3.69 14.71 3.22
CA GLY A 20 3.52 16.15 3.43
C GLY A 20 3.68 16.61 4.88
N ASP A 21 3.93 15.69 5.81
CA ASP A 21 4.02 15.95 7.26
C ASP A 21 4.73 14.78 7.95
N MET A 22 5.70 15.08 8.82
CA MET A 22 6.48 14.07 9.55
C MET A 22 5.63 13.25 10.53
N SER A 23 4.53 13.79 11.07
CA SER A 23 3.59 13.04 11.92
C SER A 23 2.89 11.90 11.18
N ARG A 24 2.95 11.90 9.84
CA ARG A 24 2.38 10.89 8.95
C ARG A 24 3.44 10.01 8.29
N VAL A 25 4.69 10.11 8.73
CA VAL A 25 5.81 9.28 8.28
C VAL A 25 6.10 8.22 9.35
N ALA A 26 6.14 6.96 8.94
CA ALA A 26 6.66 5.87 9.76
C ALA A 26 7.88 5.25 9.08
N LYS A 27 8.87 4.86 9.88
CA LYS A 27 10.06 4.16 9.41
C LYS A 27 10.27 2.89 10.19
N VAL A 28 10.76 1.88 9.52
CA VAL A 28 11.26 0.66 10.15
C VAL A 28 12.60 0.26 9.56
N ASP A 29 13.51 -0.13 10.44
CA ASP A 29 14.89 -0.41 10.05
C ASP A 29 15.05 -1.87 9.58
N ASN A 30 14.24 -2.79 10.10
CA ASN A 30 14.32 -4.22 9.78
C ASN A 30 12.97 -4.96 9.93
N TYR A 31 12.99 -6.25 9.57
CA TYR A 31 11.83 -7.12 9.44
C TYR A 31 11.14 -7.43 10.78
N ASP A 32 11.87 -7.41 11.90
CA ASP A 32 11.33 -7.67 13.24
C ASP A 32 10.43 -6.53 13.74
N GLN A 33 10.52 -5.36 13.11
CA GLN A 33 9.66 -4.21 13.37
C GLN A 33 8.38 -4.22 12.53
N LEU A 34 8.04 -5.31 11.84
CA LEU A 34 6.76 -5.38 11.09
C LEU A 34 5.54 -5.10 11.97
N ASN A 35 5.59 -5.51 13.23
CA ASN A 35 4.55 -5.20 14.21
C ASN A 35 4.40 -3.69 14.43
N SER A 36 5.47 -2.89 14.32
CA SER A 36 5.34 -1.43 14.42
C SER A 36 4.69 -0.83 13.17
N ILE A 37 4.89 -1.43 11.98
CA ILE A 37 4.15 -1.04 10.76
C ILE A 37 2.68 -1.39 10.90
N ILE A 38 2.36 -2.60 11.37
CA ILE A 38 0.98 -3.03 11.59
C ILE A 38 0.29 -2.09 12.59
N LYS A 39 0.97 -1.74 13.69
CA LYS A 39 0.49 -0.72 14.64
C LYS A 39 0.32 0.65 13.98
N SER A 40 1.21 1.02 13.07
CA SER A 40 1.09 2.27 12.32
C SER A 40 -0.16 2.27 11.43
N LEU A 41 -0.41 1.17 10.70
CA LEU A 41 -1.61 1.00 9.88
C LEU A 41 -2.88 0.95 10.75
N ALA A 42 -2.84 0.24 11.86
CA ALA A 42 -3.91 0.24 12.86
C ALA A 42 -4.19 1.67 13.33
N ASN A 43 -3.16 2.42 13.72
CA ASN A 43 -3.29 3.81 14.16
C ASN A 43 -3.90 4.72 13.08
N MET A 44 -3.45 4.61 11.82
CA MET A 44 -3.96 5.38 10.68
C MET A 44 -5.42 5.07 10.36
N THR A 45 -5.81 3.81 10.50
CA THR A 45 -7.17 3.37 10.18
C THR A 45 -8.13 3.62 11.35
N CYS A 46 -7.62 3.57 12.58
CA CYS A 46 -8.38 3.70 13.84
C CYS A 46 -8.62 5.14 14.29
N ILE A 47 -7.62 6.02 14.25
CA ILE A 47 -7.80 7.37 14.79
C ILE A 47 -8.70 8.18 13.85
N LYS A 48 -9.93 8.44 14.29
CA LYS A 48 -10.71 9.56 13.78
C LYS A 48 -10.02 10.83 14.29
N LYS A 49 -9.63 11.73 13.40
CA LYS A 49 -9.35 13.12 13.80
C LYS A 49 -10.71 13.80 14.01
N GLU A 50 -11.40 13.47 15.10
CA GLU A 50 -12.64 14.16 15.49
C GLU A 50 -12.67 14.47 16.98
N SER A 51 -13.26 15.64 17.24
CA SER A 51 -13.29 16.39 18.48
C SER A 51 -13.62 15.59 19.73
N THR A 52 -12.92 15.99 20.77
CA THR A 52 -13.20 15.79 22.19
C THR A 52 -14.71 15.78 22.45
N THR A 53 -15.26 14.61 22.71
CA THR A 53 -16.57 14.50 23.36
C THR A 53 -16.36 13.86 24.72
N THR A 54 -16.73 14.61 25.74
CA THR A 54 -16.62 14.33 27.17
C THR A 54 -17.27 12.98 27.50
N ILE A 55 -16.51 12.06 28.08
CA ILE A 55 -16.99 10.74 28.50
C ILE A 55 -17.67 10.88 29.87
N SER A 56 -18.89 10.36 29.98
CA SER A 56 -19.61 10.16 31.24
C SER A 56 -19.22 8.81 31.84
N PRO A 57 -18.87 8.72 33.14
CA PRO A 57 -18.40 7.49 33.76
C PRO A 57 -19.58 6.65 34.24
N ASN A 58 -20.04 5.69 33.42
CA ASN A 58 -20.65 4.43 33.86
C ASN A 58 -21.19 3.67 32.65
N GLU A 59 -20.41 2.72 32.12
CA GLU A 59 -20.92 1.50 31.50
C GLU A 59 -19.76 0.52 31.30
N GLN A 60 -19.76 -0.55 32.08
CA GLN A 60 -18.80 -1.65 31.99
C GLN A 60 -19.33 -2.67 31.00
N GLY A 61 -19.28 -2.33 29.72
CA GLY A 61 -19.35 -3.25 28.59
C GLY A 61 -17.97 -3.33 27.94
N ASP A 62 -17.61 -4.49 27.38
CA ASP A 62 -16.38 -4.62 26.58
C ASP A 62 -16.34 -3.49 25.56
N GLU A 63 -15.31 -2.64 25.65
CA GLU A 63 -15.20 -1.47 24.79
C GLU A 63 -15.10 -1.94 23.34
N PRO A 64 -16.01 -1.52 22.43
CA PRO A 64 -16.02 -2.08 21.08
C PRO A 64 -14.68 -1.80 20.41
N THR A 65 -14.14 -2.83 19.77
CA THR A 65 -12.83 -2.77 19.14
C THR A 65 -12.81 -1.67 18.08
N CYS A 66 -11.63 -1.11 17.80
CA CYS A 66 -11.50 0.01 16.87
C CYS A 66 -12.27 -0.21 15.55
N GLY A 67 -12.18 -1.41 14.96
CA GLY A 67 -12.82 -1.70 13.69
C GLY A 67 -14.34 -1.87 13.78
N GLU A 68 -14.90 -2.16 14.96
CA GLU A 68 -16.35 -2.17 15.16
C GLU A 68 -16.91 -0.75 15.23
N LYS A 69 -16.21 0.14 15.95
CA LYS A 69 -16.55 1.58 16.01
C LYS A 69 -16.32 2.27 14.66
N ASN A 70 -15.29 1.83 13.92
CA ASN A 70 -14.89 2.43 12.66
C ASN A 70 -14.62 1.35 11.59
N PRO A 71 -15.68 0.76 11.01
CA PRO A 71 -15.55 -0.18 9.91
C PRO A 71 -14.66 0.39 8.82
N THR A 72 -13.67 -0.38 8.37
CA THR A 72 -12.69 0.09 7.39
C THR A 72 -12.43 -0.97 6.33
N ASP A 73 -12.51 -0.57 5.07
CA ASP A 73 -12.20 -1.39 3.91
C ASP A 73 -10.83 -0.97 3.37
N ILE A 74 -9.87 -1.90 3.39
CA ILE A 74 -8.48 -1.66 3.06
C ILE A 74 -8.13 -2.40 1.76
N TYR A 75 -7.65 -1.67 0.76
CA TYR A 75 -7.04 -2.25 -0.44
C TYR A 75 -5.52 -2.14 -0.38
N PHE A 76 -4.83 -3.27 -0.50
CA PHE A 76 -3.41 -3.29 -0.84
C PHE A 76 -3.24 -3.23 -2.35
N LEU A 77 -2.42 -2.30 -2.81
CA LEU A 77 -2.16 -2.02 -4.22
C LEU A 77 -0.67 -2.15 -4.50
N PHE A 78 -0.27 -3.11 -5.34
CA PHE A 78 1.13 -3.27 -5.72
C PHE A 78 1.28 -3.90 -7.11
N SER A 79 2.39 -3.62 -7.78
CA SER A 79 2.74 -4.24 -9.06
C SER A 79 3.98 -5.12 -8.85
N PRO A 80 3.87 -6.45 -8.94
CA PRO A 80 5.03 -7.34 -8.89
C PRO A 80 6.12 -6.97 -9.90
N ALA A 81 5.72 -6.53 -11.09
CA ALA A 81 6.63 -6.06 -12.13
C ALA A 81 7.43 -4.82 -11.70
N ASP A 82 6.79 -3.88 -11.01
CA ASP A 82 7.41 -2.63 -10.56
C ASP A 82 8.28 -2.86 -9.30
N LEU A 83 8.00 -3.93 -8.56
CA LEU A 83 8.67 -4.28 -7.30
C LEU A 83 9.86 -5.24 -7.50
N GLY A 84 9.75 -6.17 -8.44
CA GLY A 84 10.64 -7.33 -8.56
C GLY A 84 10.33 -8.42 -7.52
N THR A 85 10.95 -9.60 -7.69
CA THR A 85 10.63 -10.83 -6.92
C THR A 85 10.79 -10.66 -5.41
N GLU A 86 11.94 -10.18 -4.94
CA GLU A 86 12.25 -10.06 -3.50
C GLU A 86 11.23 -9.17 -2.77
N LYS A 87 10.97 -7.97 -3.32
CA LYS A 87 10.02 -7.02 -2.73
C LYS A 87 8.57 -7.49 -2.86
N THR A 88 8.25 -8.28 -3.89
CA THR A 88 6.93 -8.90 -4.03
C THR A 88 6.67 -9.93 -2.94
N ILE A 89 7.62 -10.85 -2.70
CA ILE A 89 7.53 -11.85 -1.62
C ILE A 89 7.36 -11.14 -0.28
N TRP A 90 8.17 -10.11 -0.05
CA TRP A 90 8.05 -9.31 1.16
C TRP A 90 6.68 -8.64 1.30
N THR A 91 6.16 -8.07 0.21
CA THR A 91 4.85 -7.41 0.19
C THR A 91 3.73 -8.39 0.54
N THR A 92 3.76 -9.59 -0.03
CA THR A 92 2.76 -10.61 0.27
C THR A 92 2.81 -11.09 1.71
N ASP A 93 4.01 -11.27 2.28
CA ASP A 93 4.18 -11.62 3.69
C ASP A 93 3.73 -10.48 4.63
N PHE A 94 4.03 -9.23 4.29
CA PHE A 94 3.51 -8.07 5.02
C PHE A 94 1.98 -8.06 5.06
N ILE A 95 1.32 -8.29 3.93
CA ILE A 95 -0.15 -8.36 3.87
C ILE A 95 -0.66 -9.49 4.76
N LEU A 96 -0.08 -10.70 4.66
CA LEU A 96 -0.47 -11.86 5.46
C LEU A 96 -0.35 -11.59 6.96
N ARG A 97 0.74 -10.98 7.41
CA ARG A 97 0.96 -10.66 8.83
C ARG A 97 0.06 -9.54 9.32
N THR A 98 -0.29 -8.61 8.45
CA THR A 98 -1.25 -7.55 8.74
C THR A 98 -2.64 -8.14 9.00
N ILE A 99 -3.15 -8.99 8.10
CA ILE A 99 -4.53 -9.51 8.22
C ILE A 99 -4.73 -10.47 9.41
N VAL A 100 -3.67 -11.10 9.93
CA VAL A 100 -3.75 -12.01 11.09
C VAL A 100 -3.53 -11.32 12.44
N SER A 101 -3.18 -10.03 12.44
CA SER A 101 -2.95 -9.27 13.67
C SER A 101 -4.27 -9.00 14.40
N GLU A 102 -4.27 -9.24 15.72
CA GLU A 102 -5.46 -9.05 16.57
C GLU A 102 -5.95 -7.59 16.58
N ASP A 103 -5.03 -6.62 16.49
CA ASP A 103 -5.31 -5.18 16.50
C ASP A 103 -6.25 -4.72 15.37
N ILE A 104 -6.32 -5.50 14.28
CA ILE A 104 -7.06 -5.14 13.06
C ILE A 104 -7.93 -6.30 12.53
N LYS A 105 -8.14 -7.35 13.32
CA LYS A 105 -8.92 -8.52 12.90
C LYS A 105 -10.42 -8.25 12.77
N THR A 106 -10.98 -7.46 13.69
CA THR A 106 -12.43 -7.25 13.80
C THR A 106 -12.85 -5.94 13.16
N GLY A 107 -13.89 -5.97 12.31
CA GLY A 107 -14.47 -4.77 11.69
C GLY A 107 -13.76 -4.26 10.44
N PHE A 108 -12.62 -4.85 10.07
CA PHE A 108 -11.88 -4.57 8.85
C PHE A 108 -12.25 -5.54 7.71
N ARG A 109 -12.15 -5.05 6.47
CA ARG A 109 -12.18 -5.90 5.26
C ARG A 109 -10.97 -5.60 4.41
N TYR A 110 -10.45 -6.62 3.75
CA TYR A 110 -9.22 -6.53 2.98
C TYR A 110 -9.44 -6.94 1.53
N GLY A 111 -8.91 -6.14 0.62
CA GLY A 111 -8.81 -6.45 -0.80
C GLY A 111 -7.36 -6.30 -1.27
N VAL A 112 -7.03 -7.00 -2.34
CA VAL A 112 -5.76 -6.83 -3.04
C VAL A 112 -6.06 -6.53 -4.50
N ILE A 113 -5.46 -5.46 -5.02
CA ILE A 113 -5.37 -5.22 -6.47
C ILE A 113 -3.89 -5.31 -6.81
N SER A 114 -3.54 -6.34 -7.56
CA SER A 114 -2.19 -6.51 -8.07
C SER A 114 -2.21 -6.65 -9.58
N GLY A 115 -1.20 -6.08 -10.22
CA GLY A 115 -0.97 -6.33 -11.64
C GLY A 115 -0.39 -7.74 -11.83
N SER A 116 -0.63 -8.33 -12.99
CA SER A 116 0.23 -9.41 -13.47
C SER A 116 1.63 -8.85 -13.77
N CYS A 117 2.68 -9.67 -13.72
CA CYS A 117 3.90 -9.35 -14.48
C CYS A 117 3.47 -9.07 -15.94
N PRO A 118 4.01 -8.05 -16.64
CA PRO A 118 3.69 -7.81 -18.03
C PRO A 118 4.06 -9.07 -18.80
N ASP A 119 3.03 -9.84 -19.15
CA ASP A 119 3.04 -11.10 -19.87
C ASP A 119 4.42 -11.76 -19.86
N ASP A 120 4.63 -12.68 -18.91
CA ASP A 120 5.83 -13.55 -18.85
C ASP A 120 6.08 -14.31 -20.18
N GLU A 121 5.14 -14.21 -21.12
CA GLU A 121 5.34 -14.42 -22.54
C GLU A 121 6.23 -13.30 -23.12
N GLY A 122 7.55 -13.53 -23.07
CA GLY A 122 8.45 -12.95 -24.06
C GLY A 122 7.86 -13.07 -25.48
N PHE A 123 8.39 -12.32 -26.44
CA PHE A 123 7.88 -12.41 -27.82
C PHE A 123 8.72 -13.40 -28.63
N ASN A 124 8.06 -14.19 -29.49
CA ASN A 124 8.73 -15.09 -30.44
C ASN A 124 9.60 -14.29 -31.44
N LEU A 125 10.61 -14.95 -32.02
CA LEU A 125 11.58 -14.33 -32.93
C LEU A 125 10.93 -13.65 -34.14
N ASP A 126 9.77 -14.14 -34.58
CA ASP A 126 9.00 -13.67 -35.73
C ASP A 126 7.88 -12.67 -35.37
N ARG A 127 7.73 -12.34 -34.08
CA ARG A 127 6.63 -11.50 -33.59
C ARG A 127 6.71 -10.06 -34.09
N TYR A 128 7.92 -9.54 -34.27
CA TYR A 128 8.17 -8.16 -34.71
C TYR A 128 9.16 -8.17 -35.86
N SER A 129 8.88 -7.36 -36.88
CA SER A 129 9.72 -7.27 -38.08
C SER A 129 10.65 -6.07 -38.05
N THR A 130 10.44 -5.14 -37.12
CA THR A 130 11.24 -3.91 -37.03
C THR A 130 11.79 -3.65 -35.63
N ALA A 131 12.98 -3.03 -35.57
CA ALA A 131 13.57 -2.58 -34.32
C ALA A 131 12.70 -1.55 -33.58
N LYS A 132 11.84 -0.80 -34.28
CA LYS A 132 10.90 0.17 -33.66
C LYS A 132 9.82 -0.55 -32.86
N GLU A 133 9.24 -1.61 -33.41
CA GLU A 133 8.21 -2.42 -32.74
C GLU A 133 8.79 -3.12 -31.50
N ILE A 134 9.98 -3.72 -31.63
CA ILE A 134 10.70 -4.33 -30.50
C ILE A 134 10.95 -3.30 -29.40
N ARG A 135 11.48 -2.11 -29.73
CA ARG A 135 11.70 -1.05 -28.74
C ARG A 135 10.40 -0.61 -28.05
N ASN A 136 9.31 -0.48 -28.79
CA ASN A 136 8.02 -0.13 -28.22
C ASN A 136 7.49 -1.23 -27.28
N ARG A 137 7.67 -2.51 -27.65
CA ARG A 137 7.34 -3.63 -26.76
C ARG A 137 8.20 -3.60 -25.49
N LEU A 138 9.51 -3.42 -25.60
CA LEU A 138 10.39 -3.37 -24.43
C LEU A 138 10.08 -2.18 -23.51
N LYS A 139 9.74 -1.01 -24.07
CA LYS A 139 9.28 0.15 -23.28
C LYS A 139 8.01 -0.12 -22.47
N SER A 140 7.14 -1.04 -22.94
CA SER A 140 5.96 -1.43 -22.17
C SER A 140 6.32 -2.15 -20.86
N TYR A 141 7.47 -2.83 -20.80
CA TYR A 141 7.98 -3.46 -19.57
C TYR A 141 8.48 -2.45 -18.55
N GLU A 142 8.97 -1.29 -19.01
CA GLU A 142 9.43 -0.20 -18.16
C GLU A 142 8.27 0.66 -17.63
N THR A 143 7.06 0.50 -18.18
CA THR A 143 5.91 1.30 -17.81
C THR A 143 5.29 0.76 -16.51
N SER A 144 5.31 1.59 -15.46
CA SER A 144 4.70 1.25 -14.17
C SER A 144 3.22 0.91 -14.33
N LYS A 145 2.83 -0.28 -13.86
CA LYS A 145 1.42 -0.70 -13.86
C LYS A 145 0.62 -0.06 -12.73
N LEU A 146 1.28 0.50 -11.72
CA LEU A 146 0.61 1.14 -10.58
C LEU A 146 -0.32 2.28 -11.00
N ILE A 147 -0.05 2.97 -12.11
CA ILE A 147 -0.95 4.00 -12.65
C ILE A 147 -2.32 3.40 -13.00
N SER A 148 -2.33 2.33 -13.81
CA SER A 148 -3.58 1.65 -14.21
C SER A 148 -4.28 1.00 -13.02
N LEU A 149 -3.53 0.39 -12.11
CA LEU A 149 -4.10 -0.26 -10.92
C LEU A 149 -4.73 0.78 -9.97
N SER A 150 -4.09 1.94 -9.80
CA SER A 150 -4.64 3.04 -8.98
C SER A 150 -5.94 3.59 -9.58
N LYS A 151 -5.99 3.70 -10.92
CA LYS A 151 -7.21 4.07 -11.62
C LYS A 151 -8.32 3.03 -11.43
N GLN A 152 -8.02 1.75 -11.60
CA GLN A 152 -8.97 0.65 -11.37
C GLN A 152 -9.53 0.67 -9.94
N LEU A 153 -8.68 0.96 -8.95
CA LEU A 153 -9.09 1.10 -7.56
C LEU A 153 -10.11 2.24 -7.38
N GLY A 154 -9.82 3.42 -7.94
CA GLY A 154 -10.72 4.58 -7.86
C GLY A 154 -12.04 4.37 -8.61
N ASP A 155 -11.99 3.74 -9.79
CA ASP A 155 -13.15 3.56 -10.65
C ASP A 155 -14.12 2.50 -10.11
N SER A 156 -13.60 1.44 -9.47
CA SER A 156 -14.43 0.26 -9.15
C SER A 156 -14.05 -0.48 -7.87
N GLY A 157 -12.95 -0.12 -7.20
CA GLY A 157 -12.45 -0.84 -6.03
C GLY A 157 -13.41 -0.84 -4.86
N TYR A 158 -14.00 0.31 -4.53
CA TYR A 158 -14.91 0.47 -3.38
C TYR A 158 -16.39 0.39 -3.75
N THR A 159 -16.73 -0.47 -4.70
CA THR A 159 -18.11 -0.74 -5.12
C THR A 159 -18.72 -1.86 -4.28
N SER A 160 -20.03 -1.86 -4.10
CA SER A 160 -20.71 -2.90 -3.33
C SER A 160 -20.62 -4.27 -4.00
N GLU A 161 -20.54 -4.29 -5.33
CA GLU A 161 -20.29 -5.50 -6.15
C GLU A 161 -18.93 -6.13 -5.83
N ARG A 162 -17.95 -5.33 -5.37
CA ARG A 162 -16.64 -5.80 -4.88
C ARG A 162 -16.59 -5.97 -3.36
N GLY A 163 -17.74 -5.94 -2.69
CA GLY A 163 -17.87 -6.20 -1.26
C GLY A 163 -17.57 -4.99 -0.36
N ALA A 164 -17.42 -3.79 -0.92
CA ALA A 164 -17.23 -2.58 -0.14
C ALA A 164 -18.51 -2.18 0.61
N ARG A 165 -18.33 -1.66 1.83
CA ARG A 165 -19.42 -1.23 2.71
C ARG A 165 -19.65 0.27 2.58
N PRO A 166 -20.91 0.73 2.46
CA PRO A 166 -21.20 2.17 2.31
C PRO A 166 -20.82 2.99 3.56
N ASN A 167 -20.81 2.38 4.75
CA ASN A 167 -20.47 3.02 6.02
C ASN A 167 -19.02 2.77 6.47
N ALA A 168 -18.19 2.12 5.65
CA ALA A 168 -16.79 1.89 5.99
C ALA A 168 -15.87 2.97 5.44
N ARG A 169 -14.80 3.26 6.18
CA ARG A 169 -13.69 4.09 5.70
C ARG A 169 -12.99 3.38 4.54
N LYS A 170 -12.58 4.13 3.53
CA LYS A 170 -11.88 3.61 2.35
C LYS A 170 -10.39 3.91 2.48
N VAL A 171 -9.55 2.87 2.47
CA VAL A 171 -8.10 3.01 2.69
C VAL A 171 -7.31 2.26 1.63
N ALA A 172 -6.48 2.97 0.86
CA ALA A 172 -5.55 2.37 -0.09
C ALA A 172 -4.13 2.35 0.50
N VAL A 173 -3.51 1.17 0.55
CA VAL A 173 -2.11 0.96 0.91
C VAL A 173 -1.33 0.63 -0.37
N LEU A 174 -0.57 1.60 -0.86
CA LEU A 174 0.24 1.49 -2.07
C LEU A 174 1.65 1.01 -1.71
N VAL A 175 2.06 -0.15 -2.20
CA VAL A 175 3.43 -0.64 -2.02
C VAL A 175 4.26 -0.34 -3.25
N VAL A 176 5.33 0.43 -3.05
CA VAL A 176 6.16 1.01 -4.11
C VAL A 176 7.64 0.69 -3.86
N SER A 177 8.40 0.54 -4.94
CA SER A 177 9.83 0.17 -4.88
C SER A 177 10.76 1.31 -4.45
N GLY A 178 10.26 2.55 -4.37
CA GLY A 178 11.00 3.73 -3.93
C GLY A 178 10.26 5.04 -4.20
N VAL A 179 10.91 6.16 -3.87
CA VAL A 179 10.33 7.52 -3.98
C VAL A 179 9.96 7.87 -5.43
N LYS A 180 10.82 7.55 -6.41
CA LYS A 180 10.51 7.80 -7.83
C LYS A 180 9.24 7.08 -8.27
N SER A 181 9.05 5.83 -7.85
CA SER A 181 7.83 5.07 -8.14
C SER A 181 6.59 5.70 -7.49
N ALA A 182 6.72 6.28 -6.29
CA ALA A 182 5.65 7.03 -5.64
C ALA A 182 5.31 8.33 -6.39
N GLU A 183 6.31 9.07 -6.86
CA GLU A 183 6.11 10.30 -7.64
C GLU A 183 5.34 10.04 -8.95
N LEU A 184 5.63 8.91 -9.62
CA LEU A 184 4.95 8.52 -10.87
C LEU A 184 3.43 8.37 -10.72
N VAL A 185 2.95 7.98 -9.54
CA VAL A 185 1.52 7.76 -9.26
C VAL A 185 0.87 8.88 -8.46
N SER A 186 1.59 9.97 -8.20
CA SER A 186 1.11 11.11 -7.40
C SER A 186 -0.20 11.70 -7.91
N LYS A 187 -0.38 11.80 -9.23
CA LYS A 187 -1.63 12.27 -9.84
C LYS A 187 -2.81 11.33 -9.54
N GLN A 188 -2.59 10.02 -9.66
CA GLN A 188 -3.63 9.03 -9.36
C GLN A 188 -3.96 9.03 -7.88
N VAL A 189 -2.97 9.17 -7.01
CA VAL A 189 -3.19 9.29 -5.57
C VAL A 189 -3.97 10.55 -5.21
N LYS A 190 -3.70 11.68 -5.86
CA LYS A 190 -4.54 12.87 -5.68
C LYS A 190 -6.00 12.59 -6.03
N ASN A 191 -6.26 11.93 -7.15
CA ASN A 191 -7.63 11.56 -7.53
C ASN A 191 -8.30 10.64 -6.50
N LEU A 192 -7.57 9.67 -5.93
CA LEU A 192 -8.09 8.80 -4.87
C LEU A 192 -8.45 9.60 -3.61
N LEU A 193 -7.58 10.54 -3.21
CA LEU A 193 -7.85 11.43 -2.07
C LEU A 193 -9.09 12.31 -2.31
N ASP A 194 -9.23 12.87 -3.52
CA ASP A 194 -10.40 13.69 -3.91
C ASP A 194 -11.71 12.87 -3.89
N GLN A 195 -11.62 11.54 -4.03
CA GLN A 195 -12.75 10.59 -3.88
C GLN A 195 -13.02 10.17 -2.42
N GLY A 196 -12.31 10.76 -1.44
CA GLY A 196 -12.43 10.43 -0.02
C GLY A 196 -11.73 9.14 0.38
N ILE A 197 -10.83 8.61 -0.46
CA ILE A 197 -10.04 7.42 -0.14
C ILE A 197 -8.75 7.86 0.57
N THR A 198 -8.52 7.36 1.78
CA THR A 198 -7.27 7.62 2.51
C THR A 198 -6.14 6.80 1.91
N VAL A 199 -5.01 7.43 1.58
CA VAL A 199 -3.88 6.76 0.94
C VAL A 199 -2.67 6.69 1.87
N SER A 200 -2.06 5.51 1.98
CA SER A 200 -0.77 5.25 2.63
C SER A 200 0.22 4.65 1.62
N TYR A 201 1.44 5.17 1.56
CA TYR A 201 2.54 4.58 0.79
C TYR A 201 3.40 3.69 1.67
N HIS A 202 3.85 2.56 1.14
CA HIS A 202 4.83 1.69 1.78
C HIS A 202 6.00 1.50 0.81
N LEU A 203 7.16 2.04 1.18
CA LEU A 203 8.40 1.98 0.42
C LEU A 203 9.27 0.88 1.02
N LYS A 204 9.88 0.04 0.17
CA LYS A 204 10.90 -0.93 0.60
C LYS A 204 12.21 -0.73 -0.16
N SER A 205 13.31 -0.50 0.56
CA SER A 205 14.67 -0.53 0.02
C SER A 205 15.32 -1.89 0.17
N ARG A 206 16.47 -2.09 -0.51
CA ARG A 206 17.28 -3.30 -0.36
C ARG A 206 17.70 -3.42 1.11
N LEU A 207 17.50 -4.59 1.70
CA LEU A 207 18.20 -4.91 2.96
C LEU A 207 19.62 -5.29 2.56
N ARG A 208 20.64 -4.77 3.27
CA ARG A 208 21.96 -5.39 3.17
C ARG A 208 21.80 -6.85 3.59
N SER A 209 21.96 -7.76 2.65
CA SER A 209 22.24 -9.15 2.96
C SER A 209 23.58 -9.18 3.69
N GLY A 210 23.56 -9.11 5.02
CA GLY A 210 24.59 -9.78 5.79
C GLY A 210 24.38 -11.28 5.61
N TRP A 211 25.48 -12.05 5.59
CA TRP A 211 25.62 -13.51 5.41
C TRP A 211 25.84 -13.93 3.93
N LEU A 212 26.95 -14.54 3.49
CA LEU A 212 28.12 -15.16 4.14
C LEU A 212 29.36 -15.06 3.22
N ASP A 213 30.46 -14.48 3.70
CA ASP A 213 31.83 -14.84 3.28
C ASP A 213 32.41 -15.71 4.41
N HIS A 214 32.30 -17.03 4.24
CA HIS A 214 33.12 -18.05 4.90
C HIS A 214 33.52 -19.07 3.83
#